data_AF-A0A2H3BPX7-F1
#
_entry.id   AF-A0A2H3BPX7-F1
#
_cell.length_a   1.000
_cell.length_b   1.000
_cell.length_c   1.000
_cell.angle_alpha   90.00
_cell.angle_beta   90.00
_cell.angle_gamma   90.00
#
_symmetry.space_group_name_H-M   'P 1'
#
loop_
_entity.id
_entity.type
_entity.pdbx_description
1 polymer ?
#
loop_
_entity_poly.entity_id
_entity_poly.type
_entity_poly.pdbx_seq_one_letter_code
_entity_poly.pdbx_strand_id
1 'polypeptide(L)' 'DYEDLLQCAMPCFEGLFPNTLNKLVLDLLFDFACWHVNAKLHMHTNMSLLVFEKWTSVLGTLM' A
#
# COMPACT_ATOMS: atom_id res chain seq x y z
N ASP A 1 11.02 10.99 2.65
CA ASP A 1 10.86 10.96 4.11
C ASP A 1 9.73 10.10 4.63
N TYR A 2 8.44 10.31 4.32
CA TYR A 2 7.40 9.33 4.73
C TYR A 2 7.41 8.03 3.89
N GLU A 3 7.81 8.14 2.62
CA GLU A 3 7.96 7.00 1.71
C GLU A 3 9.03 6.01 2.15
N ASP A 4 10.16 6.49 2.66
CA ASP A 4 11.27 5.65 3.11
C ASP A 4 10.83 4.81 4.34
N LEU A 5 10.05 5.43 5.23
CA LEU A 5 9.41 4.71 6.34
C LEU A 5 8.46 3.62 5.83
N LEU A 6 7.61 3.94 4.84
CA LEU A 6 6.64 3.00 4.28
C LEU A 6 7.32 1.81 3.59
N GLN A 7 8.42 2.03 2.86
CA GLN A 7 9.20 0.97 2.22
C GLN A 7 9.85 0.01 3.21
N CYS A 8 10.20 0.50 4.41
CA CYS A 8 10.80 -0.31 5.47
C CYS A 8 9.79 -0.83 6.51
N ALA A 9 8.51 -0.45 6.43
CA ALA A 9 7.54 -0.73 7.48
C ALA A 9 7.18 -2.21 7.60
N MET A 10 6.95 -2.93 6.48
CA MET A 10 6.48 -4.32 6.49
C MET A 10 7.27 -5.24 7.44
N PRO A 11 8.61 -5.34 7.37
CA PRO A 11 9.37 -6.20 8.29
C PRO A 11 9.31 -5.75 9.76
N CYS A 12 9.02 -4.48 10.05
CA CYS A 12 8.86 -4.00 11.43
C CYS A 12 7.52 -4.42 12.05
N PHE A 13 6.49 -4.67 11.23
CA PHE A 13 5.16 -5.07 11.68
C PHE A 13 4.92 -6.57 11.61
N GLU A 14 5.80 -7.33 10.95
CA GLU A 14 5.70 -8.78 10.83
C GLU A 14 5.85 -9.48 12.19
N GLY A 15 4.81 -10.21 12.59
CA GLY A 15 4.76 -10.93 13.86
C GLY A 15 4.46 -10.03 15.07
N LEU A 16 4.21 -8.73 14.86
CA LEU A 16 3.93 -7.79 15.94
C LEU A 16 2.53 -8.00 16.55
N PHE A 17 1.59 -8.49 15.74
CA PHE A 17 0.19 -8.67 16.12
C PHE A 17 -0.25 -10.15 16.12
N PRO A 18 -1.37 -10.49 16.77
CA PRO A 18 -2.00 -11.81 16.62
C PRO A 18 -2.33 -12.10 15.15
N ASN A 19 -2.26 -13.39 14.75
CA ASN A 19 -2.28 -13.84 13.34
C ASN A 19 -3.25 -13.10 12.40
N THR A 20 -4.51 -12.92 12.78
CA THR A 20 -5.52 -12.26 11.92
C THR A 20 -5.21 -10.79 11.70
N LEU A 21 -4.78 -10.08 12.75
CA LEU A 21 -4.45 -8.65 12.68
C LEU A 21 -3.10 -8.43 12.01
N ASN A 22 -2.14 -9.33 12.22
CA ASN A 22 -0.83 -9.27 11.58
C ASN A 22 -0.96 -9.31 10.06
N LYS A 23 -1.75 -10.26 9.54
CA LYS A 23 -2.00 -10.35 8.11
C LYS A 23 -2.67 -9.09 7.57
N LEU A 24 -3.71 -8.59 8.24
CA LEU A 24 -4.42 -7.38 7.84
C LEU A 24 -3.48 -6.17 7.75
N VAL A 25 -2.61 -5.98 8.75
CA VAL A 25 -1.67 -4.85 8.78
C VAL A 25 -0.61 -4.98 7.67
N LEU A 26 -0.10 -6.18 7.43
CA LEU A 26 0.87 -6.41 6.35
C LEU A 26 0.25 -6.20 4.97
N ASP A 27 -0.98 -6.67 4.74
CA ASP A 27 -1.73 -6.46 3.50
C ASP A 27 -1.99 -4.94 3.29
N LEU A 28 -2.40 -4.22 4.34
CA LEU A 28 -2.60 -2.76 4.28
C LEU A 28 -1.32 -2.00 3.95
N LEU A 29 -0.18 -2.35 4.57
CA LEU A 29 1.11 -1.70 4.32
C LEU A 29 1.57 -1.93 2.87
N PHE A 30 1.36 -3.13 2.33
CA PHE A 30 1.65 -3.45 0.94
C PHE A 30 0.79 -2.63 -0.02
N ASP A 31 -0.53 -2.63 0.19
CA ASP A 31 -1.47 -1.91 -0.68
C ASP A 31 -1.23 -0.40 -0.63
N PHE A 32 -0.89 0.14 0.53
CA PHE A 32 -0.54 1.54 0.68
C PHE A 32 0.77 1.91 -0.02
N ALA A 33 1.80 1.04 0.02
CA ALA A 33 3.03 1.23 -0.73
C ALA A 33 2.79 1.21 -2.25
N CYS A 34 1.94 0.27 -2.72
CA CYS A 34 1.54 0.20 -4.12
C CYS A 34 0.72 1.42 -4.56
N TRP A 35 -0.20 1.91 -3.74
CA TRP A 35 -0.92 3.14 -4.04
C TRP A 35 0.03 4.35 -4.09
N HIS A 36 0.92 4.49 -3.10
CA HIS A 36 1.85 5.62 -2.99
C HIS A 36 2.81 5.71 -4.18
N VAL A 37 3.38 4.59 -4.66
CA VAL A 37 4.27 4.61 -5.84
C VAL A 37 3.50 5.04 -7.09
N ASN A 38 2.26 4.57 -7.28
CA ASN A 38 1.43 4.97 -8.42
C ASN A 38 1.01 6.43 -8.35
N ALA A 39 0.69 6.94 -7.16
CA ALA A 39 0.44 8.36 -6.94
C ALA A 39 1.66 9.20 -7.32
N LYS A 40 2.85 8.83 -6.85
CA LYS A 40 4.09 9.59 -7.04
C LYS A 40 4.59 9.58 -8.49
N LEU A 41 4.34 8.49 -9.23
CA LEU A 41 4.79 8.36 -10.62
C LEU A 41 4.17 9.42 -11.55
N HIS A 42 3.00 9.98 -11.21
CA HIS A 42 2.27 10.96 -12.03
C HIS A 42 2.21 10.58 -13.52
N MET A 43 2.20 9.28 -13.83
CA MET A 43 2.12 8.83 -15.21
C MET A 43 0.67 8.97 -15.66
N HIS A 44 0.42 9.82 -16.66
CA HIS A 44 -0.91 10.10 -17.21
C HIS A 44 -1.24 9.25 -18.44
N THR A 45 -0.74 8.00 -18.49
CA THR A 45 -1.19 7.05 -19.51
C THR A 45 -2.50 6.41 -19.07
N ASN A 46 -3.34 5.99 -20.01
CA ASN A 46 -4.59 5.29 -19.69
C ASN A 46 -4.34 4.05 -18.81
N MET A 47 -3.25 3.32 -19.03
CA MET A 47 -2.90 2.14 -18.25
C MET A 47 -2.56 2.52 -16.80
N SER A 48 -1.68 3.51 -16.59
CA SER A 48 -1.25 3.91 -15.25
C SER A 48 -2.41 4.50 -14.43
N LEU A 49 -3.34 5.22 -15.05
CA LEU A 49 -4.55 5.69 -14.40
C LEU A 49 -5.45 4.53 -13.93
N LEU A 50 -5.66 3.51 -14.76
CA LEU A 50 -6.42 2.31 -14.37
C LEU A 50 -5.77 1.56 -13.20
N VAL A 51 -4.44 1.45 -13.20
CA VAL A 51 -3.69 0.84 -12.09
C VAL A 51 -3.85 1.67 -10.82
N PHE A 52 -3.78 3.00 -10.92
CA PHE A 52 -3.96 3.88 -9.77
C PHE A 52 -5.38 3.83 -9.20
N GLU A 53 -6.42 3.84 -10.03
CA GLU A 53 -7.82 3.67 -9.61
C GLU A 53 -8.05 2.32 -8.91
N LYS A 54 -7.45 1.25 -9.44
CA LYS A 54 -7.51 -0.09 -8.82
C LYS A 54 -6.93 -0.06 -7.41
N TRP A 55 -5.72 0.46 -7.24
CA TRP A 55 -5.10 0.54 -5.91
C TRP A 55 -5.85 1.46 -4.96
N THR A 56 -6.41 2.56 -5.46
CA THR A 56 -7.25 3.46 -4.66
C THR A 56 -8.51 2.75 -4.16
N SER A 57 -9.15 1.94 -5.01
CA SER A 57 -10.30 1.12 -4.62
C SER A 57 -9.94 0.07 -3.58
N VAL A 58 -8.83 -0.66 -3.78
CA VAL A 58 -8.34 -1.68 -2.83
C VAL A 58 -8.07 -1.05 -1.47
N LEU A 59 -7.33 0.06 -1.44
CA LEU A 59 -7.06 0.79 -0.19
C LEU A 59 -8.35 1.21 0.51
N GLY A 60 -9.33 1.72 -0.23
CA GLY A 60 -10.64 2.11 0.30
C GLY A 60 -11.48 0.96 0.84
N THR A 61 -11.21 -0.30 0.46
CA THR A 61 -11.90 -1.47 1.04
C THR A 61 -11.26 -1.99 2.32
N LEU A 62 -10.02 -1.59 2.60
CA LEU A 62 -9.26 -2.05 3.76
C LEU A 62 -9.26 -1.04 4.93
N MET A 63 -9.72 0.19 4.69
CA MET A 63 -9.92 1.24 5.69
C MET A 63 -11.37 1.27 6.18
#